data_AF-A0A260YVD4-F1
#
_entry.id   AF-A0A260YVD4-F1
#
_cell.length_a   1.000
_cell.length_b   1.000
_cell.length_c   1.000
_cell.angle_alpha   90.00
_cell.angle_beta   90.00
_cell.angle_gamma   90.00
#
_symmetry.space_group_name_H-M   'P 1'
#
loop_
_entity.id
_entity.type
_entity.pdbx_description
1 polymer ?
#
loop_
_entity_poly.entity_id
_entity_poly.type
_entity_poly.pdbx_seq_one_letter_code
_entity_poly.pdbx_strand_id
1 'polypeptide(L)'
;MRALALFLLLLSHMFPTLDSCLVTRESFKCNCIMDRLDRSNINGAYNHKDYKYIITRNLLSPNVTQKGCWTTVFCEKGYSLYILDGTGGGNSQLGVDFVAYASCDREKLIWSVRDGRFIHYYTYLRPICVDVTTVDLCTPKTNTTFLFAYSNDISTEKVKEFAESSLENYRHEKSPHFTTLANVRLDVNLGEEETIKYHSDFDVWKASISSNLPDPLLGYSDPDVGSDVLTFISKFLNDTQAPICGSRIFILLKRSPNEEDIFALVAIIKKYRVGVYTAISSNSSGGHHPETMVQLAVQTHGLAFYHDDRSTKFTGGSTPFFTSDSLVYSINMDVSYEKSTYLPKLDDSYGYHYGYYYYITGHSVTSGYLRGGESEYVLIMRYLYNATTMDTMQIRIYTLG
;
A
#
# COMPACT_ATOMS: atom_id res chain seq x y z
N MET A 1 1.19 -62.67 -75.54
CA MET A 1 0.62 -62.59 -74.18
C MET A 1 1.35 -63.48 -73.14
N ARG A 2 2.69 -63.43 -73.04
CA ARG A 2 3.44 -64.05 -71.91
C ARG A 2 4.58 -63.18 -71.35
N ALA A 3 4.93 -62.07 -72.00
CA ALA A 3 5.99 -61.17 -71.53
C ALA A 3 5.50 -60.01 -70.65
N LEU A 4 4.21 -59.64 -70.70
CA LEU A 4 3.67 -58.52 -69.91
C LEU A 4 3.33 -58.90 -68.45
N ALA A 5 3.10 -60.20 -68.19
CA ALA A 5 2.72 -60.68 -66.86
C ALA A 5 3.93 -60.86 -65.91
N LEU A 6 5.14 -61.12 -66.44
CA LEU A 6 6.35 -61.20 -65.61
C LEU A 6 6.86 -59.83 -65.16
N PHE A 7 6.59 -58.76 -65.91
CA PHE A 7 7.06 -57.42 -65.55
C PHE A 7 6.28 -56.84 -64.35
N LEU A 8 5.00 -57.21 -64.20
CA LEU A 8 4.15 -56.76 -63.09
C LEU A 8 4.44 -57.49 -61.77
N LEU A 9 4.96 -58.72 -61.81
CA LEU A 9 5.34 -59.49 -60.60
C LEU A 9 6.72 -59.09 -60.03
N LEU A 10 7.61 -58.54 -60.86
CA LEU A 10 8.92 -58.04 -60.41
C LEU A 10 8.84 -56.61 -59.82
N LEU A 11 7.82 -55.82 -60.17
CA LEU A 11 7.60 -54.49 -59.59
C LEU A 11 7.05 -54.53 -58.16
N SER A 12 6.41 -55.63 -57.74
CA SER A 12 5.92 -55.81 -56.36
C SER A 12 7.01 -56.17 -55.33
N HIS A 13 8.28 -56.30 -55.74
CA HIS A 13 9.41 -56.54 -54.82
C HIS A 13 10.38 -55.35 -54.72
N MET A 14 10.06 -54.23 -55.39
CA MET A 14 10.90 -53.01 -55.40
C MET A 14 10.30 -51.85 -54.59
N PHE A 15 9.11 -52.02 -54.03
CA PHE A 15 8.58 -51.08 -53.04
C PHE A 15 8.80 -51.66 -51.65
N PRO A 16 9.70 -51.08 -50.83
CA PRO A 16 9.60 -51.34 -49.40
C PRO A 16 8.19 -50.95 -48.98
N THR A 17 7.45 -51.90 -48.40
CA THR A 17 6.28 -51.57 -47.60
C THR A 17 6.77 -50.61 -46.54
N LEU A 18 6.48 -49.32 -46.73
CA LEU A 18 6.56 -48.36 -45.65
C LEU A 18 5.53 -48.82 -44.63
N ASP A 19 5.97 -49.66 -43.70
CA ASP A 19 5.38 -49.78 -42.37
C ASP A 19 5.45 -48.40 -41.74
N SER A 20 4.53 -47.55 -42.18
CA SER A 20 4.21 -46.30 -41.53
C SER A 20 3.39 -46.69 -40.32
N CYS A 21 4.06 -47.29 -39.32
CA CYS A 21 3.63 -47.16 -37.96
C CYS A 21 3.51 -45.66 -37.73
N LEU A 22 2.27 -45.15 -37.74
CA LEU A 22 1.96 -43.84 -37.24
C LEU A 22 2.26 -43.91 -35.75
N VAL A 23 3.53 -43.71 -35.39
CA VAL A 23 3.95 -43.55 -34.02
C VAL A 23 3.26 -42.27 -33.57
N THR A 24 2.13 -42.42 -32.88
CA THR A 24 1.57 -41.35 -32.07
C THR A 24 2.61 -41.09 -30.99
N ARG A 25 3.57 -40.22 -31.33
CA ARG A 25 4.65 -39.84 -30.43
C ARG A 25 3.97 -39.34 -29.16
N GLU A 26 4.28 -40.02 -28.06
CA GLU A 26 3.85 -39.71 -26.71
C GLU A 26 3.79 -38.20 -26.50
N SER A 27 2.66 -37.73 -25.94
CA SER A 27 2.37 -36.35 -25.53
C SER A 27 3.55 -35.38 -25.65
N PHE A 28 3.60 -34.64 -26.77
CA PHE A 28 4.60 -33.60 -27.04
C PHE A 28 4.57 -32.54 -25.93
N LYS A 29 5.45 -32.65 -24.93
CA LYS A 29 5.62 -31.63 -23.87
C LYS A 29 6.40 -30.44 -24.43
N CYS A 30 5.89 -29.25 -24.17
CA CYS A 30 6.55 -27.99 -24.54
C CYS A 30 7.36 -27.51 -23.34
N ASN A 31 8.63 -27.20 -23.57
CA ASN A 31 9.61 -26.96 -22.50
C ASN A 31 9.76 -25.48 -22.11
N CYS A 32 8.98 -24.57 -22.71
CA CYS A 32 9.00 -23.16 -22.29
C CYS A 32 8.37 -22.99 -20.90
N ILE A 33 8.97 -22.14 -20.08
CA ILE A 33 8.55 -21.92 -18.69
C ILE A 33 7.36 -20.95 -18.66
N MET A 34 6.32 -21.30 -17.91
CA MET A 34 5.14 -20.47 -17.70
C MET A 34 4.67 -20.59 -16.25
N ASP A 35 4.57 -19.45 -15.56
CA ASP A 35 4.11 -19.38 -14.17
C ASP A 35 2.93 -18.41 -14.07
N ARG A 36 1.75 -18.90 -13.71
CA ARG A 36 0.59 -18.03 -13.43
C ARG A 36 0.85 -17.26 -12.15
N LEU A 37 0.91 -15.94 -12.25
CA LEU A 37 1.17 -15.12 -11.08
C LEU A 37 -0.13 -14.71 -10.40
N ASP A 38 -0.04 -14.56 -9.08
CA ASP A 38 -1.05 -13.98 -8.20
C ASP A 38 -0.37 -13.33 -6.98
N ARG A 39 -1.16 -12.90 -6.00
CA ARG A 39 -0.62 -12.22 -4.81
C ARG A 39 0.34 -13.09 -3.98
N SER A 40 0.27 -14.41 -4.07
CA SER A 40 1.11 -15.32 -3.28
C SER A 40 2.52 -15.50 -3.85
N ASN A 41 2.70 -15.33 -5.18
CA ASN A 41 3.95 -15.66 -5.87
C ASN A 41 4.55 -14.51 -6.70
N ILE A 42 3.86 -13.37 -6.83
CA ILE A 42 4.33 -12.21 -7.63
C ILE A 42 5.68 -11.68 -7.18
N ASN A 43 6.06 -11.86 -5.90
CA ASN A 43 7.35 -11.43 -5.36
C ASN A 43 8.54 -12.01 -6.13
N GLY A 44 8.39 -13.14 -6.84
CA GLY A 44 9.43 -13.68 -7.73
C GLY A 44 9.73 -12.82 -8.97
N ALA A 45 8.94 -11.77 -9.22
CA ALA A 45 9.09 -10.81 -10.31
C ALA A 45 9.47 -9.40 -9.82
N TYR A 46 10.01 -9.26 -8.59
CA TYR A 46 10.34 -7.98 -7.97
C TYR A 46 11.27 -7.06 -8.78
N ASN A 47 12.14 -7.64 -9.62
CA ASN A 47 13.06 -6.90 -10.49
C ASN A 47 12.39 -6.28 -11.73
N HIS A 48 11.12 -6.62 -12.02
CA HIS A 48 10.43 -6.12 -13.18
C HIS A 48 10.06 -4.64 -13.00
N LYS A 49 10.25 -3.80 -14.04
CA LYS A 49 10.04 -2.34 -13.98
C LYS A 49 8.64 -1.94 -13.46
N ASP A 50 7.62 -2.69 -13.84
CA ASP A 50 6.22 -2.42 -13.47
C ASP A 50 5.78 -3.10 -12.17
N TYR A 51 6.67 -3.87 -11.52
CA TYR A 51 6.33 -4.62 -10.30
C TYR A 51 5.74 -3.71 -9.22
N LYS A 52 6.37 -2.56 -8.95
CA LYS A 52 5.93 -1.57 -7.96
C LYS A 52 4.52 -1.06 -8.23
N TYR A 53 4.19 -0.79 -9.49
CA TYR A 53 2.86 -0.37 -9.88
C TYR A 53 1.84 -1.50 -9.65
N ILE A 54 2.17 -2.70 -10.09
CA ILE A 54 1.27 -3.85 -10.07
C ILE A 54 0.89 -4.27 -8.64
N ILE A 55 1.86 -4.35 -7.71
CA ILE A 55 1.59 -4.80 -6.33
C ILE A 55 0.64 -3.89 -5.54
N THR A 56 0.47 -2.64 -5.97
CA THR A 56 -0.45 -1.69 -5.32
C THR A 56 -1.91 -1.89 -5.71
N ARG A 57 -2.19 -2.77 -6.69
CA ARG A 57 -3.52 -3.03 -7.24
C ARG A 57 -4.12 -4.32 -6.70
N ASN A 58 -5.42 -4.50 -6.96
CA ASN A 58 -6.04 -5.81 -6.83
C ASN A 58 -5.48 -6.73 -7.93
N LEU A 59 -5.11 -7.94 -7.53
CA LEU A 59 -4.45 -8.91 -8.39
C LEU A 59 -5.28 -10.18 -8.45
N LEU A 60 -5.39 -10.75 -9.65
CA LEU A 60 -5.99 -12.06 -9.87
C LEU A 60 -5.04 -12.93 -10.69
N SER A 61 -5.14 -14.24 -10.46
CA SER A 61 -4.50 -15.22 -11.33
C SER A 61 -5.20 -15.24 -12.69
N PRO A 62 -4.47 -15.18 -13.82
CA PRO A 62 -5.09 -15.15 -15.14
C PRO A 62 -5.69 -16.50 -15.51
N ASN A 63 -6.72 -16.49 -16.34
CA ASN A 63 -7.27 -17.70 -16.93
C ASN A 63 -6.38 -18.16 -18.09
N VAL A 64 -5.99 -19.44 -18.04
CA VAL A 64 -5.04 -20.03 -18.99
C VAL A 64 -5.62 -21.31 -19.58
N THR A 65 -5.63 -21.40 -20.90
CA THR A 65 -5.94 -22.65 -21.63
C THR A 65 -4.77 -23.01 -22.54
N GLN A 66 -4.15 -24.17 -22.28
CA GLN A 66 -2.99 -24.66 -23.02
C GLN A 66 -3.36 -25.89 -23.87
N LYS A 67 -2.95 -25.89 -25.14
CA LYS A 67 -3.10 -27.00 -26.08
C LYS A 67 -1.78 -27.20 -26.84
N GLY A 68 -0.97 -28.17 -26.39
CA GLY A 68 0.38 -28.35 -26.90
C GLY A 68 1.26 -27.14 -26.58
N CYS A 69 1.93 -26.57 -27.58
CA CYS A 69 2.82 -25.40 -27.42
C CYS A 69 2.08 -24.06 -27.60
N TRP A 70 0.76 -24.11 -27.70
CA TRP A 70 -0.10 -22.95 -27.82
C TRP A 70 -0.82 -22.71 -26.50
N THR A 71 -0.79 -21.47 -26.05
CA THR A 71 -1.44 -21.04 -24.81
C THR A 71 -2.28 -19.81 -25.08
N THR A 72 -3.49 -19.82 -24.53
CA THR A 72 -4.34 -18.63 -24.47
C THR A 72 -4.40 -18.14 -23.03
N VAL A 73 -4.24 -16.84 -22.84
CA VAL A 73 -4.22 -16.20 -21.53
C VAL A 73 -5.14 -14.98 -21.57
N PHE A 74 -6.02 -14.85 -20.58
CA PHE A 74 -6.90 -13.70 -20.48
C PHE A 74 -7.29 -13.40 -19.02
N CYS A 75 -7.81 -12.20 -18.80
CA CYS A 75 -8.29 -11.73 -17.52
C CYS A 75 -9.80 -11.63 -17.48
N GLU A 76 -10.35 -11.61 -16.26
CA GLU A 76 -11.75 -11.24 -16.04
C GLU A 76 -12.00 -9.78 -16.43
N LYS A 77 -13.27 -9.44 -16.65
CA LYS A 77 -13.66 -8.11 -17.11
C LYS A 77 -13.19 -7.01 -16.16
N GLY A 78 -12.57 -5.96 -16.70
CA GLY A 78 -12.03 -4.82 -15.93
C GLY A 78 -10.57 -4.99 -15.49
N TYR A 79 -9.99 -6.17 -15.67
CA TYR A 79 -8.57 -6.39 -15.39
C TYR A 79 -7.74 -6.24 -16.66
N SER A 80 -6.57 -5.63 -16.52
CA SER A 80 -5.54 -5.59 -17.55
C SER A 80 -4.61 -6.79 -17.41
N LEU A 81 -4.29 -7.43 -18.54
CA LEU A 81 -3.31 -8.49 -18.59
C LEU A 81 -1.90 -7.91 -18.65
N TYR A 82 -1.04 -8.35 -17.74
CA TYR A 82 0.39 -8.06 -17.73
C TYR A 82 1.21 -9.34 -17.89
N ILE A 83 2.40 -9.24 -18.49
CA ILE A 83 3.41 -10.31 -18.55
C ILE A 83 4.70 -9.79 -17.94
N LEU A 84 5.19 -10.46 -16.90
CA LEU A 84 6.41 -10.08 -16.19
C LEU A 84 7.59 -10.95 -16.59
N ASP A 85 8.37 -10.49 -17.57
CA ASP A 85 9.60 -11.15 -18.00
C ASP A 85 10.83 -10.36 -17.54
N GLY A 86 11.80 -11.03 -16.91
CA GLY A 86 12.98 -10.39 -16.34
C GLY A 86 14.03 -9.97 -17.38
N THR A 87 13.92 -10.46 -18.63
CA THR A 87 15.00 -10.31 -19.63
C THR A 87 14.53 -9.94 -21.05
N GLY A 88 13.23 -10.05 -21.36
CA GLY A 88 12.67 -9.76 -22.68
C GLY A 88 12.15 -8.32 -22.80
N GLY A 89 12.61 -7.58 -23.81
CA GLY A 89 12.15 -6.22 -24.11
C GLY A 89 10.69 -6.10 -24.61
N GLY A 90 9.83 -7.09 -24.36
CA GLY A 90 8.42 -7.07 -24.74
C GLY A 90 7.59 -6.08 -23.90
N ASN A 91 6.42 -5.70 -24.41
CA ASN A 91 5.48 -4.89 -23.63
C ASN A 91 5.00 -5.67 -22.41
N SER A 92 5.04 -5.03 -21.25
CA SER A 92 4.62 -5.62 -19.99
C SER A 92 3.13 -5.57 -19.78
N GLN A 93 2.44 -4.55 -20.30
CA GLN A 93 0.98 -4.44 -20.33
C GLN A 93 0.45 -4.77 -21.72
N LEU A 94 -0.43 -5.76 -21.82
CA LEU A 94 -1.07 -6.13 -23.08
C LEU A 94 -2.42 -5.44 -23.30
N GLY A 95 -3.15 -5.15 -22.23
CA GLY A 95 -4.38 -4.38 -22.28
C GLY A 95 -5.51 -4.93 -21.40
N VAL A 96 -6.60 -4.15 -21.33
CA VAL A 96 -7.84 -4.47 -20.60
C VAL A 96 -8.71 -5.39 -21.43
N ASP A 97 -9.35 -6.37 -20.77
CA ASP A 97 -10.24 -7.35 -21.41
C ASP A 97 -9.55 -8.04 -22.62
N PHE A 98 -8.23 -8.20 -22.52
CA PHE A 98 -7.37 -8.65 -23.60
C PHE A 98 -7.15 -10.18 -23.53
N VAL A 99 -7.18 -10.83 -24.70
CA VAL A 99 -6.85 -12.25 -24.86
C VAL A 99 -5.52 -12.39 -25.59
N ALA A 100 -4.51 -12.85 -24.88
CA ALA A 100 -3.19 -13.12 -25.42
C ALA A 100 -3.10 -14.53 -25.99
N TYR A 101 -2.54 -14.62 -27.21
CA TYR A 101 -2.23 -15.88 -27.87
C TYR A 101 -0.71 -16.06 -27.88
N ALA A 102 -0.25 -17.04 -27.11
CA ALA A 102 1.16 -17.36 -26.93
C ALA A 102 1.53 -18.67 -27.63
N SER A 103 2.71 -18.70 -28.25
CA SER A 103 3.29 -19.88 -28.89
C SER A 103 4.74 -20.06 -28.48
N CYS A 104 5.07 -21.24 -27.98
CA CYS A 104 6.40 -21.62 -27.52
C CYS A 104 7.25 -22.16 -28.68
N ASP A 105 8.37 -21.49 -28.97
CA ASP A 105 9.44 -22.05 -29.81
C ASP A 105 10.27 -23.03 -28.98
N ARG A 106 10.26 -24.30 -29.38
CA ARG A 106 10.88 -25.39 -28.63
C ARG A 106 12.40 -25.41 -28.73
N GLU A 107 12.96 -24.89 -29.81
CA GLU A 107 14.41 -24.88 -30.01
C GLU A 107 15.03 -23.71 -29.26
N LYS A 108 14.34 -22.56 -29.28
CA LYS A 108 14.81 -21.33 -28.64
C LYS A 108 14.38 -21.18 -27.19
N LEU A 109 13.36 -21.93 -26.77
CA LEU A 109 12.71 -21.82 -25.45
C LEU A 109 12.18 -20.41 -25.18
N ILE A 110 11.63 -19.77 -26.21
CA ILE A 110 11.07 -18.41 -26.17
C ILE A 110 9.59 -18.46 -26.49
N TRP A 111 8.80 -17.72 -25.73
CA TRP A 111 7.41 -17.45 -26.02
C TRP A 111 7.27 -16.31 -27.01
N SER A 112 6.48 -16.52 -28.06
CA SER A 112 5.96 -15.46 -28.92
C SER A 112 4.52 -15.16 -28.55
N VAL A 113 4.19 -13.91 -28.24
CA VAL A 113 2.85 -13.49 -27.81
C VAL A 113 2.34 -12.39 -28.72
N ARG A 114 1.13 -12.56 -29.24
CA ARG A 114 0.45 -11.52 -30.02
C ARG A 114 -0.41 -10.63 -29.12
N ASP A 115 -0.21 -9.32 -29.25
CA ASP A 115 -1.05 -8.28 -28.64
C ASP A 115 -2.10 -7.70 -29.62
N GLY A 116 -2.24 -8.31 -30.81
CA GLY A 116 -3.12 -7.87 -31.89
C GLY A 116 -2.48 -6.90 -32.89
N ARG A 117 -1.36 -6.24 -32.56
CA ARG A 117 -0.61 -5.36 -33.47
C ARG A 117 0.83 -5.80 -33.69
N PHE A 118 1.48 -6.31 -32.64
CA PHE A 118 2.88 -6.72 -32.63
C PHE A 118 3.02 -8.14 -32.05
N ILE A 119 4.20 -8.71 -32.28
CA ILE A 119 4.63 -9.97 -31.66
C ILE A 119 5.71 -9.61 -30.65
N HIS A 120 5.48 -9.95 -29.39
CA HIS A 120 6.42 -9.79 -28.31
C HIS A 120 7.07 -11.14 -27.98
N TYR A 121 8.33 -11.09 -27.55
CA TYR A 121 9.10 -12.29 -27.23
C TYR A 121 9.48 -12.28 -25.75
N TYR A 122 9.25 -13.41 -25.08
CA TYR A 122 9.52 -13.56 -23.65
C TYR A 122 10.27 -14.86 -23.36
N THR A 123 11.23 -14.80 -22.44
CA THR A 123 11.92 -16.00 -21.94
C THR A 123 11.03 -16.74 -20.94
N TYR A 124 10.35 -15.99 -20.08
CA TYR A 124 9.40 -16.52 -19.10
C TYR A 124 8.01 -15.93 -19.35
N LEU A 125 7.01 -16.79 -19.57
CA LEU A 125 5.62 -16.34 -19.66
C LEU A 125 5.03 -16.30 -18.25
N ARG A 126 5.14 -15.15 -17.59
CA ARG A 126 4.58 -14.95 -16.25
C ARG A 126 3.41 -13.96 -16.26
N PRO A 127 2.20 -14.42 -16.65
CA PRO A 127 1.05 -13.53 -16.75
C PRO A 127 0.42 -13.24 -15.39
N ILE A 128 -0.15 -12.04 -15.25
CA ILE A 128 -0.94 -11.61 -14.10
C ILE A 128 -2.08 -10.68 -14.53
N CYS A 129 -3.22 -10.74 -13.83
CA CYS A 129 -4.33 -9.82 -14.01
C CYS A 129 -4.27 -8.70 -12.97
N VAL A 130 -4.29 -7.46 -13.45
CA VAL A 130 -4.15 -6.25 -12.63
C VAL A 130 -5.40 -5.41 -12.79
N ASP A 131 -6.06 -5.09 -11.67
CA ASP A 131 -7.21 -4.20 -11.68
C ASP A 131 -6.79 -2.80 -12.08
N VAL A 132 -7.21 -2.38 -13.28
CA VAL A 132 -6.97 -1.03 -13.81
C VAL A 132 -8.24 -0.18 -13.84
N THR A 133 -9.37 -0.71 -13.32
CA THR A 133 -10.58 0.09 -13.10
C THR A 133 -10.40 1.08 -11.96
N THR A 134 -9.46 0.80 -11.07
CA THR A 134 -8.98 1.77 -10.10
C THR A 134 -8.15 2.84 -10.83
N VAL A 135 -8.78 3.94 -11.26
CA VAL A 135 -8.03 5.16 -11.59
C VAL A 135 -7.25 5.55 -10.33
N ASP A 136 -5.95 5.84 -10.44
CA ASP A 136 -5.23 6.50 -9.34
C ASP A 136 -5.91 7.83 -9.08
N LEU A 137 -6.80 7.88 -8.08
CA LEU A 137 -7.57 9.07 -7.72
C LEU A 137 -6.64 10.26 -7.41
N CYS A 138 -5.41 9.98 -6.98
CA CYS A 138 -4.37 10.97 -6.78
C CYS A 138 -2.97 10.37 -6.76
N THR A 139 -1.99 11.23 -7.03
CA THR A 139 -0.55 11.01 -6.78
C THR A 139 -0.12 11.72 -5.49
N PRO A 140 1.05 11.38 -4.90
CA PRO A 140 1.60 12.10 -3.74
C PRO A 140 1.77 13.62 -3.95
N LYS A 141 1.75 14.07 -5.22
CA LYS A 141 1.90 15.48 -5.61
C LYS A 141 0.57 16.21 -5.86
N THR A 142 -0.55 15.53 -5.64
CA THR A 142 -1.88 16.11 -5.85
C THR A 142 -2.17 17.08 -4.71
N ASN A 143 -2.66 18.28 -5.04
CA ASN A 143 -3.07 19.25 -4.02
C ASN A 143 -4.11 18.62 -3.09
N THR A 144 -3.88 18.77 -1.80
CA THR A 144 -4.61 18.05 -0.77
C THR A 144 -4.64 18.86 0.53
N THR A 145 -5.20 18.24 1.57
CA THR A 145 -5.45 18.84 2.88
C THR A 145 -4.63 18.17 3.98
N PHE A 146 -4.12 18.97 4.91
CA PHE A 146 -3.65 18.48 6.21
C PHE A 146 -4.67 18.83 7.28
N LEU A 147 -5.18 17.84 8.00
CA LEU A 147 -6.14 18.02 9.10
C LEU A 147 -5.44 17.76 10.43
N PHE A 148 -5.52 18.71 11.34
CA PHE A 148 -5.14 18.55 12.73
C PHE A 148 -6.38 18.46 13.63
N ALA A 149 -6.55 17.33 14.31
CA ALA A 149 -7.63 17.12 15.27
C ALA A 149 -7.06 16.91 16.67
N TYR A 150 -7.77 17.38 17.69
CA TYR A 150 -7.36 17.20 19.09
C TYR A 150 -8.56 17.03 20.01
N SER A 151 -8.46 16.07 20.93
CA SER A 151 -9.43 15.88 22.02
C SER A 151 -9.52 17.11 22.91
N ASN A 152 -10.75 17.50 23.28
CA ASN A 152 -11.01 18.52 24.29
C ASN A 152 -10.51 18.11 25.69
N ASP A 153 -10.27 16.82 25.91
CA ASP A 153 -9.72 16.31 27.18
C ASP A 153 -8.19 16.46 27.29
N ILE A 154 -7.51 16.91 26.22
CA ILE A 154 -6.07 17.18 26.22
C ILE A 154 -5.78 18.55 26.84
N SER A 155 -4.62 18.69 27.48
CA SER A 155 -4.25 19.97 28.08
C SER A 155 -3.99 21.04 27.02
N THR A 156 -4.35 22.29 27.32
CA THR A 156 -4.15 23.40 26.39
C THR A 156 -2.68 23.59 26.01
N GLU A 157 -1.78 23.30 26.94
CA GLU A 157 -0.33 23.39 26.76
C GLU A 157 0.14 22.38 25.73
N LYS A 158 -0.43 21.17 25.70
CA LYS A 158 -0.03 20.13 24.74
C LYS A 158 -0.49 20.46 23.32
N VAL A 159 -1.71 20.99 23.17
CA VAL A 159 -2.21 21.46 21.86
C VAL A 159 -1.35 22.61 21.34
N LYS A 160 -1.00 23.57 22.20
CA LYS A 160 -0.07 24.67 21.86
C LYS A 160 1.33 24.17 21.51
N GLU A 161 1.89 23.27 22.33
CA GLU A 161 3.21 22.68 22.07
C GLU A 161 3.26 22.03 20.68
N PHE A 162 2.19 21.35 20.26
CA PHE A 162 2.12 20.78 18.93
C PHE A 162 1.95 21.83 17.83
N ALA A 163 0.92 22.66 17.92
CA ALA A 163 0.56 23.58 16.84
C ALA A 163 1.49 24.81 16.75
N GLU A 164 1.82 25.43 17.88
CA GLU A 164 2.56 26.71 17.96
C GLU A 164 4.07 26.53 18.05
N SER A 165 4.55 25.38 18.55
CA SER A 165 5.97 25.09 18.65
C SER A 165 6.41 24.03 17.63
N SER A 166 5.83 22.84 17.68
CA SER A 166 6.29 21.73 16.84
C SER A 166 6.07 22.04 15.36
N LEU A 167 4.85 22.30 14.91
CA LEU A 167 4.58 22.56 13.50
C LEU A 167 5.13 23.89 12.98
N GLU A 168 5.28 24.90 13.84
CA GLU A 168 5.95 26.15 13.47
C GLU A 168 7.41 25.90 13.07
N ASN A 169 8.13 25.05 13.82
CA ASN A 169 9.51 24.69 13.48
C ASN A 169 9.61 24.00 12.11
N TYR A 170 8.56 23.29 11.67
CA TYR A 170 8.50 22.61 10.37
C TYR A 170 7.70 23.39 9.32
N ARG A 171 7.37 24.66 9.56
CA ARG A 171 6.60 25.49 8.63
C ARG A 171 7.24 25.54 7.24
N HIS A 172 8.56 25.63 7.17
CA HIS A 172 9.33 25.66 5.93
C HIS A 172 9.45 24.29 5.26
N GLU A 173 9.26 23.22 6.01
CA GLU A 173 9.30 21.83 5.53
C GLU A 173 7.91 21.31 5.17
N LYS A 174 6.85 22.09 5.46
CA LYS A 174 5.47 21.77 5.11
C LYS A 174 5.39 21.38 3.64
N SER A 175 4.77 20.24 3.36
CA SER A 175 4.53 19.81 1.99
C SER A 175 3.84 20.92 1.18
N PRO A 176 4.34 21.25 -0.02
CA PRO A 176 3.68 22.22 -0.90
C PRO A 176 2.32 21.71 -1.39
N HIS A 177 2.08 20.40 -1.31
CA HIS A 177 0.81 19.78 -1.69
C HIS A 177 -0.30 20.02 -0.67
N PHE A 178 0.03 20.37 0.58
CA PHE A 178 -0.95 20.83 1.57
C PHE A 178 -1.34 22.28 1.28
N THR A 179 -2.21 22.44 0.29
CA THR A 179 -2.80 23.72 -0.10
C THR A 179 -3.92 24.16 0.82
N THR A 180 -4.50 23.22 1.56
CA THR A 180 -5.50 23.48 2.60
C THR A 180 -5.02 22.90 3.93
N LEU A 181 -5.19 23.66 4.99
CA LEU A 181 -4.96 23.27 6.38
C LEU A 181 -6.31 23.29 7.09
N ALA A 182 -6.60 22.22 7.81
CA ALA A 182 -7.86 22.08 8.53
C ALA A 182 -7.60 21.81 10.01
N ASN A 183 -8.49 22.27 10.88
CA ASN A 183 -8.45 21.91 12.29
C ASN A 183 -9.85 21.66 12.86
N VAL A 184 -9.89 20.82 13.90
CA VAL A 184 -11.13 20.55 14.64
C VAL A 184 -10.82 20.11 16.07
N ARG A 185 -11.65 20.54 17.01
CA ARG A 185 -11.65 20.07 18.39
C ARG A 185 -12.67 18.94 18.52
N LEU A 186 -12.22 17.81 19.06
CA LEU A 186 -13.02 16.61 19.29
C LEU A 186 -13.57 16.61 20.72
N ASP A 187 -14.49 15.70 21.01
CA ASP A 187 -14.95 15.39 22.37
C ASP A 187 -15.66 16.55 23.10
N VAL A 188 -16.42 17.34 22.34
CA VAL A 188 -17.27 18.43 22.86
C VAL A 188 -18.71 17.95 22.99
N ASN A 189 -19.34 18.26 24.13
CA ASN A 189 -20.72 17.89 24.40
C ASN A 189 -21.68 18.59 23.42
N LEU A 190 -22.71 17.87 22.97
CA LEU A 190 -23.57 18.11 21.79
C LEU A 190 -24.44 19.40 21.81
N GLY A 191 -24.10 20.39 22.63
CA GLY A 191 -24.71 21.73 22.61
C GLY A 191 -23.93 22.75 21.77
N GLU A 192 -22.68 22.47 21.39
CA GLU A 192 -21.83 23.37 20.60
C GLU A 192 -21.46 22.74 19.25
N GLU A 193 -21.77 23.42 18.14
CA GLU A 193 -21.49 22.93 16.79
C GLU A 193 -20.00 23.02 16.44
N GLU A 194 -19.21 22.06 16.92
CA GLU A 194 -17.85 21.87 16.42
C GLU A 194 -17.89 21.43 14.96
N THR A 195 -17.18 22.18 14.13
CA THR A 195 -17.08 21.95 12.68
C THR A 195 -15.62 21.99 12.25
N ILE A 196 -15.31 21.25 11.19
CA ILE A 196 -13.97 21.29 10.61
C ILE A 196 -13.77 22.66 9.98
N LYS A 197 -12.77 23.40 10.45
CA LYS A 197 -12.41 24.72 9.92
C LYS A 197 -11.31 24.55 8.89
N TYR A 198 -11.45 25.21 7.74
CA TYR A 198 -10.52 25.11 6.61
C TYR A 198 -9.84 26.44 6.33
N HIS A 199 -8.55 26.38 6.04
CA HIS A 199 -7.68 27.54 5.95
C HIS A 199 -6.66 27.34 4.82
N SER A 200 -6.40 28.38 4.03
CA SER A 200 -5.34 28.35 3.02
C SER A 200 -4.00 28.91 3.52
N ASP A 201 -4.03 29.63 4.66
CA ASP A 201 -2.87 30.28 5.25
C ASP A 201 -2.52 29.65 6.60
N PHE A 202 -1.22 29.44 6.84
CA PHE A 202 -0.72 28.77 8.04
C PHE A 202 -0.90 29.62 9.30
N ASP A 203 -0.72 30.95 9.23
CA ASP A 203 -0.86 31.80 10.41
C ASP A 203 -2.33 31.94 10.82
N VAL A 204 -3.23 32.02 9.85
CA VAL A 204 -4.68 32.00 10.10
C VAL A 204 -5.11 30.65 10.69
N TRP A 205 -4.61 29.54 10.16
CA TRP A 205 -4.87 28.20 10.69
C TRP A 205 -4.35 28.04 12.13
N LYS A 206 -3.13 28.50 12.41
CA LYS A 206 -2.56 28.51 13.76
C LYS A 206 -3.39 29.35 14.73
N ALA A 207 -3.77 30.57 14.33
CA ALA A 207 -4.64 31.44 15.14
C ALA A 207 -6.02 30.79 15.40
N SER A 208 -6.57 30.06 14.42
CA SER A 208 -7.78 29.27 14.59
C SER A 208 -7.63 28.24 15.72
N ILE A 209 -6.52 27.50 15.78
CA ILE A 209 -6.25 26.54 16.87
C ILE A 209 -6.10 27.27 18.21
N SER A 210 -5.31 28.35 18.28
CA SER A 210 -5.10 29.13 19.51
C SER A 210 -6.40 29.72 20.07
N SER A 211 -7.37 30.04 19.21
CA SER A 211 -8.68 30.55 19.61
C SER A 211 -9.68 29.45 20.03
N ASN A 212 -9.41 28.18 19.72
CA ASN A 212 -10.31 27.04 20.00
C ASN A 212 -9.58 25.96 20.81
N LEU A 213 -8.77 26.37 21.79
CA LEU A 213 -8.05 25.45 22.67
C LEU A 213 -9.03 24.60 23.50
N PRO A 214 -8.59 23.44 24.02
CA PRO A 214 -9.38 22.64 24.95
C PRO A 214 -10.01 23.46 26.08
N ASP A 215 -11.31 23.28 26.31
CA ASP A 215 -12.06 23.88 27.41
C ASP A 215 -12.80 22.78 28.19
N PRO A 216 -12.38 22.47 29.43
CA PRO A 216 -13.00 21.43 30.24
C PRO A 216 -14.51 21.59 30.46
N LEU A 217 -15.06 22.82 30.36
CA LEU A 217 -16.50 23.07 30.51
C LEU A 217 -17.32 22.54 29.33
N LEU A 218 -16.67 22.36 28.17
CA LEU A 218 -17.30 21.89 26.95
C LEU A 218 -17.22 20.37 26.79
N GLY A 219 -16.39 19.69 27.58
CA GLY A 219 -16.14 18.26 27.46
C GLY A 219 -17.25 17.38 28.01
N TYR A 220 -17.15 16.08 27.73
CA TYR A 220 -18.02 15.08 28.35
C TYR A 220 -17.68 14.89 29.83
N SER A 221 -18.68 15.05 30.70
CA SER A 221 -18.53 14.75 32.13
C SER A 221 -18.56 13.24 32.44
N ASP A 222 -19.19 12.46 31.57
CA ASP A 222 -19.33 11.02 31.73
C ASP A 222 -18.12 10.30 31.10
N PRO A 223 -17.35 9.51 31.88
CA PRO A 223 -16.22 8.74 31.34
C PRO A 223 -16.67 7.61 30.39
N ASP A 224 -17.92 7.16 30.45
CA ASP A 224 -18.42 6.07 29.60
C ASP A 224 -18.75 6.54 28.17
N VAL A 225 -18.86 7.86 27.97
CA VAL A 225 -19.04 8.46 26.64
C VAL A 225 -17.73 8.37 25.86
N GLY A 226 -17.78 7.77 24.68
CA GLY A 226 -16.65 7.63 23.77
C GLY A 226 -16.37 8.89 22.96
N SER A 227 -15.19 8.93 22.35
CA SER A 227 -14.77 10.00 21.45
C SER A 227 -15.56 10.00 20.13
N ASP A 228 -15.84 11.19 19.61
CA ASP A 228 -16.45 11.38 18.29
C ASP A 228 -15.43 11.36 17.12
N VAL A 229 -14.19 10.95 17.38
CA VAL A 229 -13.07 10.92 16.42
C VAL A 229 -13.41 10.23 15.09
N LEU A 230 -14.05 9.05 15.12
CA LEU A 230 -14.41 8.31 13.92
C LEU A 230 -15.47 9.04 13.10
N THR A 231 -16.40 9.71 13.78
CA THR A 231 -17.42 10.54 13.15
C THR A 231 -16.77 11.73 12.44
N PHE A 232 -15.79 12.39 13.06
CA PHE A 232 -15.07 13.50 12.42
C PHE A 232 -14.18 13.07 11.26
N ILE A 233 -13.53 11.91 11.34
CA ILE A 233 -12.82 11.33 10.19
C ILE A 233 -13.81 11.07 9.04
N SER A 234 -14.97 10.48 9.33
CA SER A 234 -16.02 10.25 8.32
C SER A 234 -16.53 11.54 7.70
N LYS A 235 -16.78 12.58 8.51
CA LYS A 235 -17.20 13.90 8.04
C LYS A 235 -16.16 14.50 7.11
N PHE A 236 -14.88 14.50 7.51
CA PHE A 236 -13.77 15.00 6.69
C PHE A 236 -13.69 14.27 5.34
N LEU A 237 -13.80 12.95 5.33
CA LEU A 237 -13.69 12.13 4.11
C LEU A 237 -14.89 12.26 3.17
N ASN A 238 -16.02 12.79 3.65
CA ASN A 238 -17.21 13.04 2.86
C ASN A 238 -17.43 14.53 2.54
N ASP A 239 -16.54 15.39 3.04
CA ASP A 239 -16.60 16.84 2.82
C ASP A 239 -16.13 17.21 1.41
N THR A 240 -16.77 18.20 0.80
CA THR A 240 -16.47 18.68 -0.56
C THR A 240 -15.80 20.05 -0.60
N GLN A 241 -15.58 20.69 0.55
CA GLN A 241 -14.95 22.00 0.70
C GLN A 241 -13.45 21.95 0.42
N ALA A 242 -12.80 20.80 0.67
CA ALA A 242 -11.36 20.64 0.49
C ALA A 242 -11.00 19.29 -0.17
N PRO A 243 -9.89 19.23 -0.92
CA PRO A 243 -9.42 17.98 -1.53
C PRO A 243 -8.92 17.00 -0.46
N ILE A 244 -9.45 15.76 -0.52
CA ILE A 244 -9.13 14.70 0.46
C ILE A 244 -8.13 13.66 -0.05
N CYS A 245 -7.92 13.56 -1.36
CA CYS A 245 -7.06 12.50 -1.89
C CYS A 245 -5.59 12.78 -1.55
N GLY A 246 -4.91 11.82 -0.92
CA GLY A 246 -3.54 11.99 -0.40
C GLY A 246 -3.46 12.86 0.85
N SER A 247 -4.60 13.21 1.47
CA SER A 247 -4.64 14.03 2.68
C SER A 247 -3.99 13.31 3.86
N ARG A 248 -3.60 14.08 4.87
CA ARG A 248 -3.06 13.54 6.12
C ARG A 248 -3.81 14.10 7.31
N ILE A 249 -4.23 13.21 8.19
CA ILE A 249 -4.95 13.52 9.41
C ILE A 249 -4.01 13.21 10.57
N PHE A 250 -3.71 14.22 11.38
CA PHE A 250 -2.97 14.07 12.63
C PHE A 250 -3.90 14.32 13.82
N ILE A 251 -3.95 13.37 14.75
CA ILE A 251 -4.93 13.34 15.85
C ILE A 251 -4.17 13.27 17.18
N LEU A 252 -4.40 14.24 18.06
CA LEU A 252 -4.09 14.11 19.48
C LEU A 252 -5.33 13.58 20.20
N LEU A 253 -5.30 12.30 20.56
CA LEU A 253 -6.45 11.63 21.15
C LEU A 253 -6.22 11.35 22.63
N LYS A 254 -7.19 11.66 23.49
CA LYS A 254 -7.16 11.29 24.91
C LYS A 254 -8.38 10.54 25.39
N ARG A 255 -9.55 10.79 24.80
CA ARG A 255 -10.73 9.95 24.96
C ARG A 255 -10.76 8.89 23.87
N SER A 256 -11.03 7.65 24.24
CA SER A 256 -11.11 6.55 23.25
C SER A 256 -12.50 6.51 22.61
N PRO A 257 -12.64 6.06 21.35
CA PRO A 257 -13.96 5.80 20.79
C PRO A 257 -14.65 4.65 21.53
N ASN A 258 -15.96 4.55 21.36
CA ASN A 258 -16.72 3.37 21.81
C ASN A 258 -17.07 2.44 20.65
N GLU A 259 -16.98 2.93 19.42
CA GLU A 259 -17.25 2.17 18.22
C GLU A 259 -16.04 1.32 17.84
N GLU A 260 -16.30 0.08 17.41
CA GLU A 260 -15.28 -0.85 16.90
C GLU A 260 -15.35 -1.03 15.37
N ASP A 261 -16.52 -0.81 14.76
CA ASP A 261 -16.69 -1.00 13.31
C ASP A 261 -16.05 0.14 12.52
N ILE A 262 -14.90 -0.17 11.92
CA ILE A 262 -14.11 0.72 11.07
C ILE A 262 -14.08 0.31 9.60
N PHE A 263 -14.86 -0.71 9.19
CA PHE A 263 -14.72 -1.31 7.85
C PHE A 263 -14.94 -0.31 6.72
N ALA A 264 -16.01 0.48 6.82
CA ALA A 264 -16.34 1.50 5.82
C ALA A 264 -15.27 2.62 5.76
N LEU A 265 -14.78 3.06 6.92
CA LEU A 265 -13.73 4.07 7.01
C LEU A 265 -12.43 3.57 6.38
N VAL A 266 -12.01 2.34 6.69
CA VAL A 266 -10.81 1.71 6.10
C VAL A 266 -10.90 1.69 4.57
N ALA A 267 -12.06 1.33 4.01
CA ALA A 267 -12.25 1.30 2.56
C ALA A 267 -12.08 2.68 1.92
N ILE A 268 -12.65 3.72 2.52
CA ILE A 268 -12.58 5.10 2.01
C ILE A 268 -11.16 5.67 2.16
N ILE A 269 -10.52 5.48 3.32
CA ILE A 269 -9.15 5.93 3.59
C ILE A 269 -8.17 5.32 2.58
N LYS A 270 -8.29 4.00 2.31
CA LYS A 270 -7.48 3.33 1.29
C LYS A 270 -7.74 3.86 -0.11
N LYS A 271 -9.02 4.01 -0.46
CA LYS A 271 -9.44 4.51 -1.77
C LYS A 271 -8.82 5.88 -2.08
N TYR A 272 -8.84 6.79 -1.11
CA TYR A 272 -8.31 8.14 -1.27
C TYR A 272 -6.87 8.32 -0.79
N ARG A 273 -6.19 7.24 -0.41
CA ARG A 273 -4.78 7.26 0.06
C ARG A 273 -4.56 8.24 1.22
N VAL A 274 -5.51 8.32 2.13
CA VAL A 274 -5.42 9.22 3.29
C VAL A 274 -4.51 8.60 4.34
N GLY A 275 -3.56 9.38 4.85
CA GLY A 275 -2.71 8.96 5.97
C GLY A 275 -3.33 9.35 7.30
N VAL A 276 -3.62 8.38 8.16
CA VAL A 276 -4.17 8.64 9.51
C VAL A 276 -3.09 8.41 10.57
N TYR A 277 -2.81 9.45 11.34
CA TYR A 277 -1.75 9.50 12.35
C TYR A 277 -2.35 9.86 13.70
N THR A 278 -2.26 8.97 14.68
CA THR A 278 -2.90 9.16 15.99
C THR A 278 -1.87 9.05 17.11
N ALA A 279 -1.73 10.12 17.89
CA ALA A 279 -1.03 10.10 19.17
C ALA A 279 -2.07 9.92 20.29
N ILE A 280 -2.13 8.73 20.85
CA ILE A 280 -3.11 8.32 21.86
C ILE A 280 -2.51 8.57 23.25
N SER A 281 -3.22 9.25 24.13
CA SER A 281 -2.79 9.43 25.52
C SER A 281 -2.79 8.08 26.23
N SER A 282 -1.72 7.84 27.00
CA SER A 282 -1.64 6.67 27.88
C SER A 282 -2.57 6.80 29.11
N ASN A 283 -2.99 8.02 29.42
CA ASN A 283 -3.89 8.35 30.52
C ASN A 283 -5.26 8.71 29.93
N SER A 284 -5.99 7.70 29.45
CA SER A 284 -7.31 7.90 28.83
C SER A 284 -8.24 8.68 29.76
N SER A 285 -9.00 9.62 29.20
CA SER A 285 -10.03 10.39 29.93
C SER A 285 -11.42 9.73 29.91
N GLY A 286 -11.62 8.73 29.06
CA GLY A 286 -12.90 8.04 28.91
C GLY A 286 -12.97 7.20 27.64
N GLY A 287 -14.14 6.59 27.40
CA GLY A 287 -14.39 5.64 26.33
C GLY A 287 -13.71 4.29 26.55
N HIS A 288 -14.07 3.31 25.72
CA HIS A 288 -13.80 1.90 26.01
C HIS A 288 -12.84 1.21 25.05
N HIS A 289 -12.67 1.72 23.83
CA HIS A 289 -11.97 1.01 22.75
C HIS A 289 -10.76 1.78 22.18
N PRO A 290 -9.67 1.96 22.95
CA PRO A 290 -8.45 2.62 22.47
C PRO A 290 -7.80 1.88 21.29
N GLU A 291 -7.99 0.56 21.20
CA GLU A 291 -7.48 -0.30 20.13
C GLU A 291 -8.06 0.03 18.76
N THR A 292 -9.27 0.59 18.69
CA THR A 292 -9.94 0.91 17.42
C THR A 292 -9.08 1.82 16.54
N MET A 293 -8.46 2.85 17.11
CA MET A 293 -7.61 3.78 16.36
C MET A 293 -6.29 3.14 15.92
N VAL A 294 -5.78 2.18 16.70
CA VAL A 294 -4.61 1.37 16.31
C VAL A 294 -4.96 0.47 15.14
N GLN A 295 -6.09 -0.23 15.20
CA GLN A 295 -6.58 -1.08 14.11
C GLN A 295 -6.81 -0.26 12.83
N LEU A 296 -7.40 0.93 12.93
CA LEU A 296 -7.60 1.84 11.81
C LEU A 296 -6.28 2.21 11.13
N ALA A 297 -5.27 2.62 11.91
CA ALA A 297 -3.95 2.96 11.38
C ALA A 297 -3.23 1.76 10.75
N VAL A 298 -3.24 0.60 11.42
CA VAL A 298 -2.63 -0.64 10.95
C VAL A 298 -3.25 -1.09 9.62
N GLN A 299 -4.57 -1.01 9.50
CA GLN A 299 -5.28 -1.42 8.30
C GLN A 299 -5.13 -0.42 7.15
N THR A 300 -4.81 0.85 7.41
CA THR A 300 -4.75 1.91 6.39
C THR A 300 -3.35 2.41 6.06
N HIS A 301 -2.30 1.73 6.54
CA HIS A 301 -0.90 2.16 6.42
C HIS A 301 -0.55 3.45 7.17
N GLY A 302 -1.46 3.91 8.03
CA GLY A 302 -1.23 5.01 8.97
C GLY A 302 -0.30 4.64 10.12
N LEU A 303 -0.24 5.49 11.15
CA LEU A 303 0.52 5.25 12.38
C LEU A 303 -0.32 5.59 13.61
N ALA A 304 -0.32 4.73 14.62
CA ALA A 304 -0.91 5.05 15.91
C ALA A 304 0.02 4.64 17.05
N PHE A 305 0.28 5.53 18.00
CA PHE A 305 1.16 5.28 19.14
C PHE A 305 0.60 5.86 20.44
N TYR A 306 0.97 5.23 21.56
CA TYR A 306 0.68 5.79 22.87
C TYR A 306 1.78 6.77 23.28
N HIS A 307 1.39 7.86 23.92
CA HIS A 307 2.30 8.84 24.49
C HIS A 307 1.93 9.16 25.94
N ASP A 308 2.93 9.51 26.74
CA ASP A 308 2.72 10.07 28.07
C ASP A 308 2.46 11.58 27.93
N ASP A 309 1.35 12.05 28.49
CA ASP A 309 0.96 13.47 28.54
C ASP A 309 2.08 14.36 29.11
N ARG A 310 2.91 13.82 30.02
CA ARG A 310 4.03 14.53 30.65
C ARG A 310 5.24 14.66 29.74
N SER A 311 5.31 13.88 28.67
CA SER A 311 6.43 13.93 27.74
C SER A 311 6.41 15.24 26.96
N THR A 312 7.52 15.98 27.02
CA THR A 312 7.78 17.20 26.23
C THR A 312 8.48 16.89 24.90
N LYS A 313 8.70 15.60 24.61
CA LYS A 313 9.28 15.13 23.35
C LYS A 313 8.16 14.71 22.43
N PHE A 314 7.23 15.62 22.14
CA PHE A 314 6.23 15.34 21.15
C PHE A 314 6.91 15.28 19.77
N THR A 315 7.28 14.07 19.34
CA THR A 315 7.96 13.79 18.08
C THR A 315 7.10 14.10 16.85
N GLY A 316 5.84 14.52 17.04
CA GLY A 316 4.95 14.85 15.94
C GLY A 316 5.48 15.97 15.03
N GLY A 317 6.35 16.86 15.51
CA GLY A 317 7.06 17.79 14.63
C GLY A 317 8.10 17.08 13.75
N SER A 318 8.93 16.23 14.34
CA SER A 318 9.95 15.42 13.65
C SER A 318 9.37 14.17 12.96
N THR A 319 8.09 14.22 12.59
CA THR A 319 7.42 13.13 11.86
C THR A 319 7.02 13.57 10.46
N PRO A 320 7.15 12.70 9.45
CA PRO A 320 6.98 13.01 8.03
C PRO A 320 5.55 13.40 7.65
N PHE A 321 4.64 13.51 8.63
CA PHE A 321 3.22 13.70 8.41
C PHE A 321 2.93 15.12 7.90
N PHE A 322 3.74 16.11 8.27
CA PHE A 322 3.57 17.49 7.78
C PHE A 322 4.48 17.83 6.58
N THR A 323 5.50 17.00 6.32
CA THR A 323 6.55 17.27 5.31
C THR A 323 6.22 16.67 3.94
N SER A 324 7.05 16.95 2.94
CA SER A 324 6.98 16.35 1.60
C SER A 324 7.33 14.86 1.54
N ASP A 325 7.69 14.25 2.68
CA ASP A 325 8.09 12.87 2.75
C ASP A 325 6.94 11.93 2.38
N SER A 326 7.20 10.92 1.55
CA SER A 326 6.21 9.96 1.09
C SER A 326 6.42 8.60 1.73
N LEU A 327 5.34 7.96 2.18
CA LEU A 327 5.38 6.58 2.68
C LEU A 327 5.66 5.63 1.51
N VAL A 328 6.80 4.95 1.56
CA VAL A 328 7.21 3.98 0.51
C VAL A 328 7.13 2.53 0.97
N TYR A 329 7.11 2.30 2.28
CA TYR A 329 6.97 0.97 2.85
C TYR A 329 6.28 1.00 4.20
N SER A 330 5.40 0.03 4.43
CA SER A 330 4.74 -0.18 5.71
C SER A 330 4.59 -1.67 5.97
N ILE A 331 4.91 -2.11 7.19
CA ILE A 331 4.61 -3.47 7.65
C ILE A 331 4.16 -3.41 9.11
N ASN A 332 3.29 -4.33 9.49
CA ASN A 332 2.89 -4.56 10.86
C ASN A 332 3.31 -6.00 11.22
N MET A 333 4.00 -6.19 12.34
CA MET A 333 4.62 -7.45 12.72
C MET A 333 4.20 -7.87 14.12
N ASP A 334 3.91 -9.16 14.31
CA ASP A 334 3.62 -9.70 15.63
C ASP A 334 4.91 -9.81 16.46
N VAL A 335 4.86 -9.24 17.65
CA VAL A 335 5.99 -9.02 18.56
C VAL A 335 6.21 -10.30 19.37
N SER A 336 7.02 -11.24 18.86
CA SER A 336 7.52 -12.39 19.65
C SER A 336 9.03 -12.31 19.92
N TYR A 337 9.48 -12.85 21.05
CA TYR A 337 10.88 -12.81 21.51
C TYR A 337 11.87 -13.11 20.37
N GLU A 338 12.79 -12.17 20.12
CA GLU A 338 13.86 -12.25 19.10
C GLU A 338 13.39 -12.57 17.67
N LYS A 339 12.58 -11.67 17.09
CA LYS A 339 12.31 -11.67 15.63
C LYS A 339 13.19 -10.67 14.88
N SER A 340 13.74 -11.12 13.76
CA SER A 340 14.30 -10.26 12.72
C SER A 340 13.36 -10.21 11.51
N THR A 341 13.42 -9.12 10.77
CA THR A 341 12.78 -9.02 9.44
C THR A 341 13.74 -8.37 8.46
N TYR A 342 13.58 -8.73 7.19
CA TYR A 342 14.28 -8.11 6.08
C TYR A 342 13.42 -6.98 5.54
N LEU A 343 13.95 -5.76 5.58
CA LEU A 343 13.31 -4.62 4.96
C LEU A 343 13.55 -4.66 3.45
N PRO A 344 12.63 -4.14 2.62
CA PRO A 344 12.84 -4.10 1.18
C PRO A 344 14.08 -3.27 0.85
N LYS A 345 14.77 -3.65 -0.23
CA LYS A 345 15.83 -2.82 -0.78
C LYS A 345 15.24 -1.47 -1.21
N LEU A 346 15.77 -0.38 -0.67
CA LEU A 346 15.43 0.97 -1.09
C LEU A 346 16.13 1.26 -2.42
N ASP A 347 15.41 1.85 -3.37
CA ASP A 347 15.90 2.14 -4.70
C ASP A 347 16.95 3.27 -4.68
N ASP A 348 18.06 3.08 -5.39
CA ASP A 348 19.16 4.06 -5.46
C ASP A 348 18.72 5.36 -6.18
N SER A 349 17.62 5.32 -6.93
CA SER A 349 17.01 6.50 -7.57
C SER A 349 16.40 7.49 -6.58
N TYR A 350 16.18 7.09 -5.33
CA TYR A 350 15.75 7.99 -4.26
C TYR A 350 16.88 8.88 -3.72
N GLY A 351 17.98 9.10 -4.46
CA GLY A 351 19.04 10.03 -4.06
C GLY A 351 19.67 9.70 -2.70
N TYR A 352 20.51 10.59 -2.17
CA TYR A 352 21.05 10.48 -0.81
C TYR A 352 19.96 10.70 0.26
N HIS A 353 18.89 9.91 0.27
CA HIS A 353 17.73 10.17 1.12
C HIS A 353 17.57 9.11 2.20
N TYR A 354 17.41 9.63 3.40
CA TYR A 354 17.27 8.85 4.60
C TYR A 354 15.87 8.23 4.64
N GLY A 355 15.79 6.92 4.80
CA GLY A 355 14.53 6.28 5.17
C GLY A 355 14.26 6.56 6.64
N TYR A 356 13.23 7.35 6.96
CA TYR A 356 12.79 7.48 8.35
C TYR A 356 11.98 6.25 8.71
N TYR A 357 12.52 5.41 9.60
CA TYR A 357 11.70 4.36 10.19
C TYR A 357 11.12 4.84 11.51
N TYR A 358 9.84 4.58 11.73
CA TYR A 358 9.21 4.65 13.05
C TYR A 358 8.90 3.24 13.49
N TYR A 359 9.27 2.90 14.73
CA TYR A 359 8.69 1.75 15.39
C TYR A 359 8.15 2.09 16.76
N ILE A 360 7.09 1.39 17.13
CA ILE A 360 6.30 1.64 18.33
C ILE A 360 6.28 0.36 19.15
N THR A 361 6.71 0.46 20.41
CA THR A 361 6.60 -0.61 21.41
C THR A 361 5.95 -0.04 22.67
N GLY A 362 4.66 -0.32 22.89
CA GLY A 362 3.90 0.26 23.99
C GLY A 362 3.85 1.79 23.90
N HIS A 363 4.55 2.45 24.84
CA HIS A 363 4.59 3.92 24.99
C HIS A 363 5.82 4.58 24.33
N SER A 364 6.67 3.80 23.67
CA SER A 364 7.90 4.31 23.06
C SER A 364 7.78 4.38 21.55
N VAL A 365 7.95 5.58 20.99
CA VAL A 365 8.20 5.80 19.57
C VAL A 365 9.70 5.97 19.38
N THR A 366 10.32 5.08 18.63
CA THR A 366 11.72 5.23 18.21
C THR A 366 11.75 5.51 16.73
N SER A 367 12.60 6.47 16.35
CA SER A 367 12.88 6.79 14.96
C SER A 367 14.35 6.66 14.64
N GLY A 368 14.67 6.33 13.40
CA GLY A 368 16.05 6.33 12.92
C GLY A 368 16.13 6.55 11.41
N TYR A 369 17.36 6.60 10.91
CA TYR A 369 17.67 6.91 9.53
C TYR A 369 18.24 5.68 8.82
N LEU A 370 17.71 5.34 7.64
CA LEU A 370 18.25 4.32 6.76
C LEU A 370 18.99 5.00 5.60
N ARG A 371 20.24 4.64 5.36
CA ARG A 371 21.03 5.21 4.25
C ARG A 371 20.76 4.44 2.97
N GLY A 372 20.23 5.06 1.91
CA GLY A 372 20.05 4.42 0.59
C GLY A 372 21.34 3.85 -0.01
N GLY A 373 21.23 2.85 -0.90
CA GLY A 373 22.38 2.23 -1.58
C GLY A 373 22.85 0.88 -1.01
N GLU A 374 22.32 0.45 0.14
CA GLU A 374 22.70 -0.84 0.74
C GLU A 374 21.94 -2.00 0.07
N SER A 375 22.60 -3.16 -0.03
CA SER A 375 22.00 -4.36 -0.62
C SER A 375 20.90 -4.97 0.27
N GLU A 376 20.99 -4.75 1.58
CA GLU A 376 20.12 -5.37 2.58
C GLU A 376 20.06 -4.50 3.85
N TYR A 377 18.86 -4.29 4.39
CA TYR A 377 18.68 -3.71 5.72
C TYR A 377 18.07 -4.75 6.65
N VAL A 378 18.82 -5.12 7.68
CA VAL A 378 18.35 -6.01 8.75
C VAL A 378 18.05 -5.17 9.98
N LEU A 379 16.77 -5.11 10.35
CA LEU A 379 16.36 -4.50 11.60
C LEU A 379 16.33 -5.58 12.68
N ILE A 380 17.35 -5.59 13.56
CA ILE A 380 17.43 -6.47 14.72
C ILE A 380 16.95 -5.69 15.94
N MET A 381 15.87 -6.16 16.57
CA MET A 381 15.37 -5.54 17.79
C MET A 381 15.36 -6.55 18.92
N ARG A 382 15.89 -6.11 20.06
CA ARG A 382 15.84 -6.84 21.32
C ARG A 382 14.99 -6.00 22.27
N TYR A 383 13.87 -6.56 22.72
CA TYR A 383 12.98 -5.90 23.68
C TYR A 383 12.66 -6.87 24.82
N LEU A 384 12.45 -6.31 26.01
CA LEU A 384 11.96 -7.04 27.17
C LEU A 384 10.43 -7.09 27.08
N TYR A 385 9.89 -8.28 26.85
CA TYR A 385 8.45 -8.52 26.79
C TYR A 385 7.84 -8.26 28.17
N ASN A 386 6.92 -7.29 28.26
CA ASN A 386 6.07 -7.10 29.42
C ASN A 386 4.61 -7.21 28.95
N ALA A 387 3.89 -8.19 29.50
CA ALA A 387 2.71 -8.82 28.91
C ALA A 387 1.43 -7.96 28.86
N THR A 388 1.52 -6.64 29.05
CA THR A 388 0.36 -5.79 29.32
C THR A 388 0.04 -4.75 28.26
N THR A 389 0.86 -4.51 27.22
CA THR A 389 0.56 -3.38 26.32
C THR A 389 0.76 -3.50 24.81
N MET A 390 1.46 -4.46 24.17
CA MET A 390 1.42 -4.55 22.69
C MET A 390 1.80 -5.91 22.09
N ASP A 391 0.95 -6.39 21.18
CA ASP A 391 1.19 -7.57 20.33
C ASP A 391 1.74 -7.22 18.93
N THR A 392 1.74 -5.95 18.52
CA THR A 392 2.05 -5.56 17.13
C THR A 392 3.03 -4.39 17.04
N MET A 393 4.11 -4.59 16.29
CA MET A 393 5.08 -3.59 15.91
C MET A 393 4.72 -2.99 14.55
N GLN A 394 4.71 -1.66 14.46
CA GLN A 394 4.49 -0.93 13.21
C GLN A 394 5.82 -0.41 12.66
N ILE A 395 6.18 -0.72 11.42
CA ILE A 395 7.32 -0.11 10.72
C ILE A 395 6.77 0.72 9.56
N ARG A 396 7.21 1.96 9.45
CA ARG A 396 6.90 2.86 8.33
C ARG A 396 8.18 3.47 7.82
N ILE A 397 8.47 3.36 6.53
CA ILE A 397 9.63 4.00 5.89
C ILE A 397 9.14 5.11 4.98
N TYR A 398 9.67 6.30 5.22
CA TYR A 398 9.40 7.47 4.42
C TYR A 398 10.64 7.92 3.66
N THR A 399 10.45 8.44 2.45
CA THR A 399 11.52 9.03 1.64
C THR A 399 11.14 10.43 1.21
N LEU A 400 12.13 11.30 1.03
CA LEU A 400 11.95 12.62 0.43
C LEU A 400 11.33 12.46 -0.98
N GLY A 401 10.23 13.18 -1.24
CA GLY A 401 9.43 13.11 -2.48
C GLY A 401 9.67 14.21 -3.50
#